data_AF-A0A7V2AN39-F1
#
_entry.id   AF-A0A7V2AN39-F1
#
_cell.length_a   1.000
_cell.length_b   1.000
_cell.length_c   1.000
_cell.angle_alpha   90.00
_cell.angle_beta   90.00
_cell.angle_gamma   90.00
#
_symmetry.space_group_name_H-M   'P 1'
#
loop_
_entity.id
_entity.type
_entity.pdbx_description
1 polymer ?
#
loop_
_entity_poly.entity_id
_entity_poly.type
_entity_poly.pdbx_seq_one_letter_code
_entity_poly.pdbx_strand_id
1 'polypeptide(L)'
;MTNSIQKMVLVAMFAALTALSGLFFKIPVPPVPVTLQLFFVIFAGLLLGPKLGLASQALYVGIGLIGLPVFALGGGFQYVTYPSFGFLLGFIAAAFVTGLITRKTVKPETPSGKALAMFMLASLAGV
;
A
#
# COMPACT_ATOMS: atom_id res chain seq x y z
N MET A 1 -1.36 -22.51 -10.79
CA MET A 1 -2.52 -21.62 -11.07
C MET A 1 -3.05 -21.12 -9.72
N THR A 2 -2.78 -19.88 -9.34
CA THR A 2 -3.43 -19.29 -8.14
C THR A 2 -4.90 -19.04 -8.46
N ASN A 3 -5.79 -19.63 -7.66
CA ASN A 3 -7.23 -19.51 -7.85
C ASN A 3 -7.67 -18.03 -7.70
N SER A 4 -8.70 -17.61 -8.43
CA SER A 4 -9.21 -16.23 -8.35
C SER A 4 -9.58 -15.82 -6.92
N ILE A 5 -10.08 -16.76 -6.12
CA ILE A 5 -10.38 -16.57 -4.69
C ILE A 5 -9.13 -16.17 -3.92
N GLN A 6 -8.00 -16.86 -4.12
CA GLN A 6 -6.75 -16.56 -3.41
C GLN A 6 -6.27 -15.14 -3.72
N LYS A 7 -6.40 -14.68 -4.97
CA LYS A 7 -6.03 -13.32 -5.37
C LYS A 7 -6.90 -12.27 -4.67
N MET A 8 -8.21 -12.49 -4.61
CA MET A 8 -9.13 -11.59 -3.89
C MET A 8 -8.81 -11.52 -2.40
N VAL A 9 -8.56 -12.67 -1.76
CA VAL A 9 -8.19 -12.73 -0.35
C VAL A 9 -6.90 -11.96 -0.09
N LEU A 10 -5.87 -12.14 -0.93
CA LEU A 10 -4.61 -11.40 -0.77
C LEU A 10 -4.82 -9.88 -0.95
N VAL A 11 -5.58 -9.45 -1.95
CA VAL A 11 -5.91 -8.03 -2.17
C VAL A 11 -6.59 -7.42 -0.95
N ALA A 12 -7.59 -8.10 -0.39
CA ALA A 12 -8.32 -7.66 0.79
C ALA A 12 -7.43 -7.64 2.04
N MET A 13 -6.59 -8.66 2.22
CA MET A 13 -5.67 -8.76 3.34
C MET A 13 -4.65 -7.62 3.35
N PHE A 14 -4.04 -7.30 2.21
CA PHE A 14 -3.10 -6.17 2.13
C PHE A 14 -3.79 -4.80 2.30
N ALA A 15 -5.03 -4.65 1.85
CA ALA A 15 -5.81 -3.44 2.10
C ALA A 15 -6.09 -3.26 3.59
N ALA A 16 -6.46 -4.35 4.28
CA ALA A 16 -6.68 -4.36 5.73
C ALA A 16 -5.38 -4.07 6.51
N LEU A 17 -4.25 -4.67 6.13
CA LEU A 17 -2.96 -4.40 6.76
C LEU A 17 -2.55 -2.93 6.59
N THR A 18 -2.76 -2.38 5.41
CA THR A 18 -2.52 -0.96 5.12
C THR A 18 -3.38 -0.06 6.02
N ALA A 19 -4.68 -0.36 6.13
CA ALA A 19 -5.59 0.37 7.03
C ALA A 19 -5.16 0.32 8.51
N LEU A 20 -4.84 -0.88 9.02
CA LEU A 20 -4.42 -1.07 10.40
C LEU A 20 -3.11 -0.31 10.69
N SER A 21 -2.16 -0.36 9.76
CA SER A 21 -0.88 0.34 9.93
C SER A 21 -1.02 1.86 10.00
N GLY A 22 -1.95 2.45 9.26
CA GLY A 22 -2.25 3.88 9.31
C GLY A 22 -2.92 4.32 10.61
N LEU A 23 -3.60 3.41 11.31
CA LEU A 23 -4.29 3.70 12.57
C LEU A 23 -3.38 3.56 13.79
N PHE A 24 -2.64 2.44 13.88
CA PHE A 24 -1.85 2.09 15.07
C PHE A 24 -0.44 2.69 15.05
N PHE A 25 0.20 2.77 13.88
CA PHE A 25 1.60 3.18 13.75
C PHE A 25 1.70 4.55 13.09
N LYS A 26 1.14 5.57 13.74
CA LYS A 26 1.23 6.96 13.28
C LYS A 26 2.01 7.82 14.28
N ILE A 27 3.04 8.49 13.78
CA ILE A 27 3.78 9.50 14.54
C ILE A 27 3.17 10.85 14.17
N PRO A 28 2.57 11.58 15.13
CA PRO A 28 1.89 12.85 14.86
C PRO A 28 2.92 13.97 14.63
N VAL A 29 3.42 14.07 13.40
CA VAL A 29 4.26 15.18 12.92
C VAL A 29 3.44 16.10 11.99
N PRO A 30 3.53 17.43 12.13
CA PRO A 30 2.95 18.36 11.15
C PRO A 30 3.74 18.33 9.82
N PRO A 31 3.12 18.51 8.65
CA PRO A 31 1.69 18.72 8.38
C PRO A 31 0.90 17.41 8.13
N VAL A 32 1.56 16.27 7.90
CA VAL A 32 0.93 14.96 7.66
C VAL A 32 1.63 13.92 8.54
N PRO A 33 0.88 13.09 9.30
CA PRO A 33 1.49 12.08 10.16
C PRO A 33 2.28 11.07 9.34
N VAL A 34 3.50 10.79 9.79
CA VAL A 34 4.32 9.71 9.23
C VAL A 34 3.76 8.39 9.77
N THR A 35 3.48 7.45 8.87
CA THR A 35 2.88 6.16 9.23
C THR A 35 3.64 5.00 8.64
N LEU A 36 3.47 3.82 9.22
CA LEU A 36 4.00 2.56 8.66
C LEU A 36 3.20 2.10 7.42
N GLN A 37 2.30 2.93 6.92
CA GLN A 37 1.41 2.60 5.82
C GLN A 37 2.12 2.43 4.49
N LEU A 38 3.11 3.29 4.22
CA LEU A 38 3.98 3.21 3.03
C LEU A 38 4.70 1.86 2.92
N PHE A 39 5.12 1.29 4.05
CA PHE A 39 5.73 -0.04 4.09
C PHE A 39 4.79 -1.08 3.47
N PHE A 40 3.53 -1.15 3.92
CA PHE A 40 2.57 -2.12 3.41
C PHE A 40 2.14 -1.86 1.97
N VAL A 41 2.11 -0.59 1.55
CA VAL A 41 1.84 -0.18 0.16
C VAL A 41 2.90 -0.74 -0.79
N ILE A 42 4.17 -0.53 -0.47
CA ILE A 42 5.30 -1.04 -1.25
C ILE A 42 5.31 -2.57 -1.20
N PHE A 43 5.05 -3.16 -0.03
CA PHE A 43 5.02 -4.60 0.15
C PHE A 43 3.90 -5.26 -0.66
N ALA A 44 2.73 -4.63 -0.75
CA ALA A 44 1.64 -5.05 -1.61
C ALA A 44 2.09 -5.02 -3.08
N GLY A 45 2.69 -3.93 -3.56
CA GLY A 45 3.22 -3.84 -4.92
C GLY A 45 4.25 -4.94 -5.24
N LEU A 46 5.14 -5.21 -4.30
CA LEU A 46 6.20 -6.23 -4.42
C LEU A 46 5.64 -7.66 -4.48
N LEU A 47 4.71 -8.03 -3.61
CA LEU A 47 4.22 -9.40 -3.51
C LEU A 47 3.05 -9.72 -4.45
N LEU A 48 2.14 -8.77 -4.65
CA LEU A 48 0.96 -8.96 -5.49
C LEU A 48 1.24 -8.61 -6.97
N GLY A 49 2.31 -7.85 -7.23
CA GLY A 49 2.62 -7.31 -8.53
C GLY A 49 1.74 -6.09 -8.89
N PRO A 50 1.85 -5.57 -10.13
CA PRO A 50 1.36 -4.24 -10.46
C PRO A 50 -0.17 -4.14 -10.42
N LYS A 51 -0.88 -5.13 -11.00
CA LYS A 51 -2.36 -5.09 -11.10
C LYS A 51 -3.04 -5.32 -9.74
N LEU A 52 -2.58 -6.32 -9.00
CA LEU A 52 -3.20 -6.70 -7.72
C LEU A 52 -2.76 -5.77 -6.58
N GLY A 53 -1.53 -5.26 -6.61
CA GLY A 53 -1.06 -4.20 -5.69
C GLY A 53 -1.87 -2.92 -5.87
N LEU A 54 -2.07 -2.45 -7.11
CA LEU A 54 -2.95 -1.32 -7.41
C LEU A 54 -4.37 -1.58 -6.91
N ALA A 55 -4.94 -2.75 -7.19
CA ALA A 55 -6.29 -3.09 -6.74
C ALA A 55 -6.42 -3.07 -5.20
N SER A 56 -5.39 -3.52 -4.47
CA SER A 56 -5.38 -3.52 -3.01
C SER A 56 -5.38 -2.09 -2.44
N GLN A 57 -4.53 -1.21 -2.98
CA GLN A 57 -4.49 0.18 -2.53
C GLN A 57 -5.72 0.98 -2.96
N ALA A 58 -6.26 0.72 -4.16
CA ALA A 58 -7.51 1.32 -4.59
C ALA A 58 -8.69 0.87 -3.69
N LEU A 59 -8.72 -0.40 -3.29
CA LEU A 59 -9.71 -0.91 -2.34
C LEU A 59 -9.58 -0.21 -0.97
N TYR A 60 -8.35 -0.05 -0.46
CA TYR A 60 -8.09 0.69 0.78
C TYR A 60 -8.65 2.13 0.71
N VAL A 61 -8.33 2.87 -0.36
CA VAL A 61 -8.81 4.24 -0.54
C VAL A 61 -10.34 4.27 -0.70
N GLY A 62 -10.91 3.36 -1.48
CA GLY A 62 -12.36 3.26 -1.67
C GLY A 62 -13.11 3.02 -0.35
N ILE A 63 -12.61 2.09 0.47
CA ILE A 63 -13.18 1.79 1.80
C ILE A 63 -13.17 3.04 2.70
N GLY A 64 -12.06 3.78 2.74
CA GLY A 64 -11.99 4.98 3.57
C GLY A 64 -12.84 6.15 3.05
N LEU A 65 -13.01 6.28 1.73
CA LEU A 65 -13.89 7.29 1.14
C LEU A 65 -15.38 7.02 1.42
N ILE A 66 -15.79 5.75 1.55
CA ILE A 66 -17.16 5.35 1.91
C ILE A 66 -17.54 5.80 3.33
N GLY A 67 -16.58 6.14 4.19
CA GLY A 67 -16.84 6.63 5.55
C GLY A 67 -16.19 5.83 6.67
N LEU A 68 -15.51 4.74 6.34
CA LEU A 68 -14.81 3.93 7.35
C LEU A 68 -13.57 4.69 7.85
N PRO A 69 -13.34 4.77 9.18
CA PRO A 69 -12.23 5.51 9.76
C PRO A 69 -10.90 4.76 9.65
N VAL A 70 -10.47 4.49 8.41
CA VAL A 70 -9.24 3.75 8.07
C VAL A 70 -8.07 4.66 7.68
N PHE A 71 -8.30 5.97 7.62
CA PHE A 71 -7.27 6.97 7.33
C PHE A 71 -6.69 7.53 8.63
N ALA A 72 -5.46 8.03 8.57
CA ALA A 72 -4.74 8.51 9.75
C ALA A 72 -5.46 9.65 10.50
N LEU A 73 -6.25 10.47 9.80
CA LEU A 73 -7.07 11.56 10.35
C LEU A 73 -8.57 11.23 10.39
N GLY A 74 -8.96 9.95 10.27
CA GLY A 74 -10.36 9.52 10.31
C GLY A 74 -10.80 8.83 9.02
N GLY A 75 -11.92 9.25 8.44
CA GLY A 75 -12.48 8.66 7.23
C GLY A 75 -13.57 9.53 6.62
N GLY A 76 -14.07 9.11 5.45
CA GLY A 76 -15.17 9.76 4.74
C GLY A 76 -14.75 10.66 3.60
N PHE A 77 -15.74 11.05 2.79
CA PHE A 77 -15.55 11.82 1.57
C PHE A 77 -14.93 13.21 1.82
N GLN A 78 -15.11 13.77 3.02
CA GLN A 78 -14.47 15.01 3.47
C GLN A 78 -12.94 14.93 3.42
N TYR A 79 -12.36 13.73 3.46
CA TYR A 79 -10.92 13.55 3.40
C TYR A 79 -10.31 14.02 2.08
N VAL A 80 -11.10 14.11 1.00
CA VAL A 80 -10.63 14.57 -0.33
C VAL A 80 -10.11 16.01 -0.30
N THR A 81 -10.60 16.84 0.62
CA THR A 81 -10.16 18.25 0.75
C THR A 81 -8.90 18.40 1.60
N TYR A 82 -8.41 17.32 2.23
CA TYR A 82 -7.19 17.35 3.02
C TYR A 82 -5.95 17.15 2.14
N PRO A 83 -4.83 17.84 2.43
CA PRO A 83 -3.57 17.65 1.71
C PRO A 83 -3.04 16.21 1.82
N SER A 84 -3.42 15.49 2.89
CA SER A 84 -3.09 14.08 3.07
C SER A 84 -3.73 13.16 2.03
N PHE A 85 -4.80 13.57 1.34
CA PHE A 85 -5.44 12.76 0.28
C PHE A 85 -4.50 12.53 -0.90
N GLY A 86 -3.64 13.50 -1.23
CA GLY A 86 -2.62 13.35 -2.27
C GLY A 86 -1.67 12.17 -1.99
N PHE A 87 -1.35 11.93 -0.71
CA PHE A 87 -0.54 10.76 -0.32
C PHE A 87 -1.27 9.44 -0.56
N LEU A 88 -2.59 9.37 -0.33
CA LEU A 88 -3.38 8.17 -0.60
C LEU A 88 -3.42 7.83 -2.10
N LEU A 89 -3.57 8.84 -2.95
CA LEU A 89 -3.44 8.64 -4.40
C LEU A 89 -2.02 8.21 -4.78
N GLY A 90 -1.01 8.81 -4.13
CA GLY A 90 0.37 8.39 -4.22
C GLY A 90 0.61 6.92 -3.85
N PHE A 91 -0.14 6.38 -2.88
CA PHE A 91 -0.02 4.96 -2.51
C PHE A 91 -0.47 4.01 -3.62
N ILE A 92 -1.55 4.37 -4.33
CA ILE A 92 -2.03 3.59 -5.47
C ILE A 92 -0.96 3.58 -6.57
N ALA A 93 -0.39 4.75 -6.87
CA ALA A 93 0.68 4.88 -7.86
C ALA A 93 1.96 4.14 -7.42
N ALA A 94 2.36 4.26 -6.16
CA ALA A 94 3.53 3.61 -5.60
C ALA A 94 3.42 2.09 -5.69
N ALA A 95 2.30 1.49 -5.24
CA ALA A 95 2.10 0.05 -5.34
C ALA A 95 2.12 -0.45 -6.80
N PHE A 96 1.57 0.33 -7.73
CA PHE A 96 1.61 0.01 -9.15
C PHE A 96 3.04 0.05 -9.71
N VAL A 97 3.78 1.12 -9.43
CA VAL A 97 5.17 1.31 -9.89
C VAL A 97 6.08 0.24 -9.29
N THR A 98 6.01 0.00 -7.98
CA THR A 98 6.76 -1.07 -7.31
C THR A 98 6.45 -2.43 -7.93
N GLY A 99 5.18 -2.72 -8.22
CA GLY A 99 4.80 -3.96 -8.88
C GLY A 99 5.31 -4.05 -10.31
N LEU A 100 5.34 -2.95 -11.07
CA LEU A 100 5.91 -2.92 -12.42
C LEU A 100 7.41 -3.20 -12.41
N ILE A 101 8.13 -2.58 -11.48
CA ILE A 101 9.57 -2.80 -11.29
C ILE A 101 9.80 -4.27 -10.97
N THR A 102 9.10 -4.80 -9.96
CA THR A 102 9.22 -6.20 -9.52
C THR A 102 8.96 -7.17 -10.66
N ARG A 103 7.93 -6.96 -11.47
CA ARG A 103 7.62 -7.83 -12.61
C ARG A 103 8.71 -7.82 -13.68
N LYS A 104 9.45 -6.71 -13.83
CA LYS A 104 10.55 -6.57 -14.80
C LYS A 104 11.89 -7.08 -14.26
N THR A 105 12.14 -6.97 -12.95
CA THR A 105 13.44 -7.26 -12.34
C THR A 105 13.50 -8.62 -11.64
N VAL A 106 12.38 -9.13 -11.13
CA VAL A 106 12.33 -10.39 -10.37
C VAL A 106 11.94 -11.53 -11.28
N LYS A 107 12.93 -12.30 -11.75
CA LYS A 107 12.72 -13.61 -12.34
C LYS A 107 12.16 -14.57 -11.27
N PRO A 108 11.28 -15.53 -11.63
CA PRO A 108 10.59 -16.43 -10.69
C PRO A 108 11.52 -17.31 -9.83
N GLU A 109 12.81 -17.33 -10.14
CA GLU A 109 13.86 -18.14 -9.51
C GLU A 109 14.55 -17.44 -8.33
N THR A 110 14.10 -16.24 -7.98
CA THR A 110 14.80 -15.39 -7.01
C THR A 110 14.24 -15.60 -5.60
N PRO A 111 15.05 -16.04 -4.61
CA PRO A 111 14.58 -16.35 -3.27
C PRO A 111 14.10 -15.08 -2.55
N SER A 112 13.03 -15.20 -1.74
CA SER A 112 12.34 -14.12 -1.01
C SER A 112 13.26 -13.09 -0.33
N GLY A 113 14.50 -13.45 0.01
CA GLY A 113 15.49 -12.55 0.60
C GLY A 113 15.92 -11.38 -0.30
N LYS A 114 15.96 -11.53 -1.64
CA LYS A 114 16.30 -10.41 -2.55
C LYS A 114 15.14 -9.43 -2.72
N ALA A 115 13.90 -9.92 -2.68
CA ALA A 115 12.72 -9.07 -2.64
C ALA A 115 12.67 -8.27 -1.33
N LEU A 116 13.03 -8.91 -0.20
CA LEU A 116 13.16 -8.24 1.10
C LEU A 116 14.30 -7.20 1.12
N ALA A 117 15.43 -7.45 0.46
CA ALA A 117 16.52 -6.49 0.36
C ALA A 117 16.16 -5.27 -0.51
N MET A 118 15.47 -5.48 -1.65
CA MET A 118 14.94 -4.39 -2.47
C MET A 118 13.84 -3.60 -1.74
N PHE A 119 13.05 -4.28 -0.91
CA PHE A 119 12.06 -3.66 -0.04
C PHE A 119 12.72 -2.69 0.97
N MET A 120 13.81 -3.12 1.61
CA MET A 120 14.58 -2.26 2.52
C MET A 120 15.19 -1.05 1.80
N LEU A 121 15.76 -1.25 0.60
CA LEU A 121 16.34 -0.17 -0.21
C LEU A 121 15.29 0.83 -0.69
N ALA A 122 14.12 0.37 -1.14
CA ALA A 122 13.03 1.24 -1.59
C ALA A 122 12.39 2.01 -0.43
N SER A 123 12.31 1.40 0.76
CA SER A 123 11.81 2.05 1.97
C SER A 123 12.76 3.12 2.48
N LEU A 124 14.08 2.93 2.32
CA LEU A 124 15.11 3.93 2.65
C LEU A 124 15.15 5.11 1.67
N ALA A 125 14.80 4.90 0.40
CA ALA A 125 14.78 5.96 -0.61
C ALA A 125 13.50 6.83 -0.56
N GLY A 126 12.48 6.41 0.19
CA GLY A 126 11.18 7.08 0.31
C GLY A 126 10.88 7.68 1.69
N VAL A 127 11.87 7.73 2.58
CA VAL A 127 11.83 8.44 3.88
C VAL A 127 12.61 9.75 3.78
#